data_AF-A0A6G8D007-F1
#
_entry.id   AF-A0A6G8D007-F1
#
_cell.length_a   1.000
_cell.length_b   1.000
_cell.length_c   1.000
_cell.angle_alpha   90.00
_cell.angle_beta   90.00
_cell.angle_gamma   90.00
#
_symmetry.space_group_name_H-M   'P 1'
#
loop_
_entity.id
_entity.type
_entity.pdbx_description
1 polymer ?
#
loop_
_entity_poly.entity_id
_entity_poly.type
_entity_poly.pdbx_seq_one_letter_code
_entity_poly.pdbx_strand_id
1 'polypeptide(L)'
;MARRSFDDETLAWVREMPLSQVLDKLRDDGQLFWRRDPDFVPEKDKRTVRLFLSSPSGFAWEVLVTGLKWFDVRAGKGGGGGIDLVMHLLGIDFVKAVKLLSSGAGVAGQRRPVRPQ
;
A
#
# COMPACT_ATOMS: atom_id res chain seq x y z
N MET A 1 -20.71 13.26 18.65
CA MET A 1 -19.39 12.61 18.52
C MET A 1 -19.22 12.17 17.07
N ALA A 2 -18.15 12.61 16.39
CA ALA A 2 -17.89 12.17 15.01
C ALA A 2 -17.63 10.66 15.00
N ARG A 3 -18.39 9.92 14.18
CA ARG A 3 -18.20 8.48 13.99
C ARG A 3 -16.81 8.27 13.38
N ARG A 4 -15.86 7.69 14.13
CA ARG A 4 -14.56 7.30 13.57
C ARG A 4 -14.82 6.21 12.52
N SER A 5 -14.33 6.41 11.30
CA SER A 5 -14.52 5.47 10.20
C SER A 5 -13.75 4.15 10.39
N PHE A 6 -12.73 4.15 11.25
CA PHE A 6 -11.89 3.01 11.61
C PHE A 6 -11.52 3.10 13.11
N ASP A 7 -11.38 1.96 13.77
CA ASP A 7 -10.81 1.88 15.11
C ASP A 7 -9.28 2.07 15.08
N ASP A 8 -8.74 2.42 16.25
CA ASP A 8 -7.32 2.82 16.39
C ASP A 8 -6.37 1.64 16.15
N GLU A 9 -6.79 0.41 16.47
CA GLU A 9 -6.01 -0.82 16.26
C GLU A 9 -5.85 -1.13 14.78
N THR A 10 -6.94 -1.06 14.01
CA THR A 10 -6.90 -1.20 12.55
C THR A 10 -5.98 -0.16 11.93
N LEU A 11 -6.06 1.10 12.36
CA LEU A 11 -5.19 2.16 11.83
C LEU A 11 -3.72 1.95 12.20
N ALA A 12 -3.43 1.50 13.41
CA ALA A 12 -2.06 1.17 13.83
C ALA A 12 -1.49 0.05 12.95
N TRP A 13 -2.24 -1.04 12.79
CA TRP A 13 -1.82 -2.18 11.97
C TRP A 13 -1.57 -1.78 10.51
N VAL A 14 -2.47 -1.04 9.87
CA VAL A 14 -2.28 -0.60 8.48
C VAL A 14 -1.07 0.33 8.33
N ARG A 15 -0.79 1.20 9.31
CA ARG A 15 0.35 2.12 9.29
C ARG A 15 1.70 1.41 9.39
N GLU A 16 1.76 0.32 10.14
CA GLU A 16 2.98 -0.47 10.34
C GLU A 16 3.17 -1.57 9.29
N MET A 17 2.19 -1.79 8.41
CA MET A 17 2.25 -2.79 7.35
C MET A 17 3.49 -2.59 6.47
N PRO A 18 4.37 -3.61 6.34
CA PRO A 18 5.53 -3.55 5.46
C PRO A 18 5.13 -3.24 4.02
N LEU A 19 5.90 -2.40 3.33
CA LEU A 19 5.58 -2.01 1.96
C LEU A 19 5.60 -3.19 0.98
N SER A 20 6.39 -4.23 1.24
CA SER A 20 6.33 -5.47 0.46
C SER A 20 4.96 -6.14 0.56
N GLN A 21 4.39 -6.22 1.76
CA GLN A 21 3.06 -6.79 1.98
C GLN A 21 1.96 -5.93 1.32
N VAL A 22 2.11 -4.60 1.36
CA VAL A 22 1.21 -3.68 0.63
C VAL A 22 1.24 -3.96 -0.87
N LEU A 23 2.44 -4.09 -1.45
CA LEU A 23 2.62 -4.33 -2.88
C LEU A 23 2.13 -5.73 -3.30
N ASP A 24 2.37 -6.75 -2.47
CA ASP A 24 1.82 -8.09 -2.68
C ASP A 24 0.29 -8.04 -2.68
N LYS A 25 -0.31 -7.35 -1.73
CA LYS A 25 -1.76 -7.20 -1.66
C LYS A 25 -2.34 -6.51 -2.89
N LEU A 26 -1.70 -5.43 -3.35
CA LEU A 26 -2.11 -4.73 -4.57
C LEU A 26 -1.95 -5.60 -5.82
N ARG A 27 -0.93 -6.47 -5.86
CA ARG A 27 -0.78 -7.47 -6.93
C ARG A 27 -1.89 -8.50 -6.89
N ASP A 28 -2.18 -9.04 -5.72
CA ASP A 28 -3.20 -10.09 -5.55
C ASP A 28 -4.61 -9.55 -5.85
N ASP A 29 -4.87 -8.27 -5.58
CA ASP A 29 -6.09 -7.55 -5.94
C ASP A 29 -6.10 -7.07 -7.41
N GLY A 30 -5.09 -7.44 -8.21
CA GLY A 30 -4.97 -7.11 -9.63
C GLY A 30 -4.75 -5.63 -9.93
N GLN A 31 -4.36 -4.83 -8.94
CA GLN A 31 -4.18 -3.38 -9.08
C GLN A 31 -2.82 -3.01 -9.70
N LEU A 32 -1.78 -3.84 -9.47
CA LEU A 32 -0.45 -3.60 -10.01
C LEU A 32 0.37 -4.86 -10.21
N PHE A 33 1.44 -4.73 -10.99
CA PHE A 33 2.56 -5.66 -11.02
C PHE A 33 3.77 -4.97 -10.41
N TRP A 34 4.62 -5.73 -9.72
CA TRP A 34 5.86 -5.20 -9.18
C TRP A 34 6.99 -6.20 -9.25
N ARG A 35 8.21 -5.68 -9.40
CA ARG A 35 9.45 -6.45 -9.29
C ARG A 35 10.55 -5.59 -8.69
N ARG A 36 11.52 -6.25 -8.07
CA ARG A 36 12.77 -5.62 -7.63
C ARG A 36 13.70 -5.42 -8.83
N ASP A 37 14.47 -4.34 -8.78
CA ASP A 37 15.66 -4.15 -9.62
C ASP A 37 16.84 -4.94 -9.01
N PRO A 38 17.31 -6.02 -9.65
CA PRO A 38 18.42 -6.82 -9.13
C PRO A 38 19.77 -6.10 -9.22
N ASP A 39 19.91 -5.12 -10.11
CA ASP A 39 21.17 -4.43 -10.39
C ASP A 39 21.32 -3.14 -9.57
N PHE A 40 20.29 -2.77 -8.80
CA PHE A 40 20.33 -1.59 -7.95
C PHE A 40 21.27 -1.78 -6.76
N VAL A 41 22.32 -0.95 -6.72
CA VAL A 41 23.27 -0.86 -5.60
C VAL A 41 22.99 0.41 -4.80
N PRO A 42 22.52 0.31 -3.54
CA PRO A 42 22.24 1.48 -2.72
C PRO A 42 23.51 2.22 -2.29
N GLU A 43 23.51 3.55 -2.47
CA GLU A 43 24.62 4.42 -2.08
C GLU A 43 24.58 4.79 -0.60
N LYS A 44 23.43 5.28 -0.10
CA LYS A 44 23.30 5.87 1.24
C LYS A 44 22.88 4.87 2.31
N ASP A 45 21.70 4.27 2.18
CA ASP A 45 21.19 3.25 3.11
C ASP A 45 21.19 1.89 2.41
N LYS A 46 21.97 0.94 2.93
CA LYS A 46 22.12 -0.40 2.33
C LYS A 46 20.84 -1.23 2.31
N ARG A 47 19.81 -0.81 3.04
CA ARG A 47 18.47 -1.42 3.01
C ARG A 47 17.60 -0.87 1.89
N THR A 48 18.01 0.21 1.22
CA THR A 48 17.24 0.76 0.11
C THR A 48 17.20 -0.23 -1.05
N VAL A 49 16.00 -0.46 -1.56
CA VAL A 49 15.77 -1.24 -2.78
C VAL A 49 15.08 -0.38 -3.81
N ARG A 50 15.35 -0.63 -5.10
CA ARG A 50 14.58 -0.05 -6.20
C ARG A 50 13.57 -1.07 -6.71
N LEU A 51 12.35 -0.62 -6.92
CA LEU A 51 11.24 -1.40 -7.41
C LEU A 51 10.69 -0.76 -8.68
N PHE A 52 10.35 -1.61 -9.66
CA PHE A 52 9.57 -1.21 -10.82
C PHE A 52 8.13 -1.67 -10.62
N LEU A 53 7.20 -0.72 -10.69
CA LEU A 53 5.77 -0.95 -10.53
C LEU A 53 5.06 -0.61 -11.84
N SER A 54 4.01 -1.35 -12.19
CA SER A 54 3.13 -0.99 -13.30
C SER A 54 1.68 -1.33 -13.01
N SER A 55 0.75 -0.53 -13.53
CA SER A 55 -0.69 -0.79 -13.46
C SER A 55 -1.17 -1.50 -14.74
N PRO A 56 -2.27 -2.27 -14.68
CA PRO A 56 -2.92 -2.79 -15.89
C PRO A 56 -3.35 -1.69 -16.87
N SER A 57 -3.59 -0.47 -16.38
CA SER A 57 -3.94 0.71 -17.19
C SER A 57 -2.75 1.39 -17.90
N GLY A 58 -1.52 0.87 -17.75
CA GLY A 58 -0.34 1.36 -18.48
C GLY A 58 0.50 2.41 -17.74
N PHE A 59 0.11 2.84 -16.53
CA PHE A 59 1.00 3.64 -15.68
C PHE A 59 2.15 2.81 -15.13
N ALA A 60 3.32 3.43 -14.97
CA ALA A 60 4.51 2.79 -14.42
C ALA A 60 5.33 3.74 -13.54
N TRP A 61 5.85 3.19 -12.45
CA TRP A 61 6.61 3.91 -11.43
C TRP A 61 7.95 3.24 -11.19
N GLU A 62 8.91 4.06 -10.76
CA GLU A 62 10.19 3.60 -10.25
C GLU A 62 10.31 4.11 -8.81
N VAL A 63 10.26 3.19 -7.85
CA VAL A 63 10.14 3.52 -6.43
C VAL A 63 11.35 3.01 -5.66
N LEU A 64 12.01 3.89 -4.93
CA LEU A 64 13.00 3.53 -3.92
C LEU A 64 12.29 3.28 -2.60
N VAL A 65 12.57 2.16 -1.93
CA VAL A 65 11.97 1.77 -0.65
C VAL A 65 13.05 1.56 0.39
N THR A 66 12.88 2.16 1.58
CA THR A 66 13.74 1.95 2.76
C THR A 66 12.87 1.78 4.00
N GLY A 67 12.65 0.53 4.42
CA GLY A 67 11.66 0.23 5.47
C GLY A 67 10.26 0.66 5.04
N LEU A 68 9.61 1.53 5.83
CA LEU A 68 8.30 2.10 5.50
C LEU A 68 8.38 3.35 4.61
N LYS A 69 9.57 3.90 4.36
CA LYS A 69 9.71 5.09 3.52
C LYS A 69 9.80 4.67 2.06
N TRP A 70 9.17 5.46 1.19
CA TRP A 70 9.26 5.27 -0.25
C TRP A 70 9.42 6.60 -0.99
N PHE A 71 10.04 6.55 -2.16
CA PHE A 71 10.23 7.70 -3.04
C PHE A 71 10.07 7.28 -4.50
N ASP A 72 9.10 7.86 -5.19
CA ASP A 72 8.90 7.75 -6.63
C ASP A 72 9.87 8.70 -7.36
N VAL A 73 10.85 8.09 -8.02
CA VAL A 73 11.91 8.77 -8.75
C VAL A 73 11.36 9.57 -9.93
N ARG A 74 10.31 9.06 -10.58
CA ARG A 74 9.75 9.70 -11.79
C ARG A 74 8.92 10.91 -11.43
N ALA A 75 8.15 10.84 -10.35
CA ALA A 75 7.30 11.95 -9.90
C ALA A 75 8.01 12.94 -8.95
N GLY A 76 9.17 12.58 -8.40
CA GLY A 76 9.85 13.38 -7.38
C GLY A 76 9.06 13.46 -6.07
N LYS A 77 8.26 12.44 -5.76
CA LYS A 77 7.36 12.40 -4.59
C LYS A 77 7.73 11.26 -3.67
N GLY A 78 7.56 11.44 -2.36
CA GLY A 78 7.78 10.38 -1.38
C GLY A 78 6.77 10.45 -0.25
N GLY A 79 6.71 9.37 0.52
CA GLY A 79 5.77 9.21 1.62
C GLY A 79 6.22 8.16 2.64
N GLY A 80 5.40 7.96 3.67
CA GLY A 80 5.67 7.03 4.76
C GLY A 80 4.53 6.04 4.96
N GLY A 81 4.82 4.76 4.83
CA GLY A 81 3.87 3.68 5.06
C GLY A 81 2.99 3.34 3.85
N GLY A 82 2.21 2.27 4.02
CA GLY A 82 1.41 1.70 2.95
C GLY A 82 0.27 2.59 2.47
N ILE A 83 -0.35 3.34 3.37
CA ILE A 83 -1.51 4.20 3.04
C ILE A 83 -1.11 5.27 2.03
N ASP A 84 -0.04 6.01 2.32
CA ASP A 84 0.48 7.05 1.43
C ASP A 84 0.88 6.47 0.08
N LEU A 85 1.49 5.29 0.08
CA LEU A 85 1.89 4.60 -1.15
C LEU A 85 0.66 4.26 -2.02
N VAL A 86 -0.37 3.66 -1.43
CA VAL A 86 -1.62 3.32 -2.13
C VAL A 86 -2.29 4.57 -2.69
N MET A 87 -2.36 5.65 -1.89
CA MET A 87 -2.92 6.92 -2.34
C MET A 87 -2.15 7.48 -3.54
N HIS A 88 -0.82 7.41 -3.53
CA HIS A 88 0.04 7.87 -4.62
C HIS A 88 -0.13 7.02 -5.90
N LEU A 89 -0.15 5.70 -5.77
CA LEU A 89 -0.23 4.78 -6.92
C LEU A 89 -1.62 4.74 -7.55
N LEU A 90 -2.68 4.72 -6.74
CA LEU A 90 -4.06 4.53 -7.23
C LEU A 90 -4.85 5.85 -7.34
N GLY A 91 -4.30 6.97 -6.84
CA GLY A 91 -5.00 8.25 -6.85
C GLY A 91 -6.28 8.29 -6.00
N ILE A 92 -6.37 7.42 -4.98
CA ILE A 92 -7.55 7.31 -4.10
C ILE A 92 -7.34 8.07 -2.79
N ASP A 93 -8.45 8.37 -2.11
CA ASP A 93 -8.43 9.01 -0.80
C ASP A 93 -8.00 8.06 0.33
N PHE A 94 -7.67 8.65 1.48
CA PHE A 94 -7.26 7.93 2.69
C PHE A 94 -8.23 6.83 3.12
N VAL A 95 -9.55 7.10 3.08
CA VAL A 95 -10.57 6.14 3.54
C VAL A 95 -10.60 4.92 2.64
N LYS A 96 -10.49 5.11 1.32
CA LYS A 96 -10.40 4.01 0.36
C LYS A 96 -9.10 3.23 0.51
N ALA A 97 -7.97 3.91 0.72
CA ALA A 97 -6.68 3.25 0.94
C ALA A 97 -6.69 2.37 2.20
N VAL A 98 -7.21 2.88 3.33
CA VAL A 98 -7.33 2.09 4.57
C VAL A 98 -8.27 0.90 4.38
N LYS A 99 -9.42 1.07 3.71
CA LYS A 99 -10.32 -0.05 3.41
C LYS A 99 -9.66 -1.13 2.58
N LEU A 100 -8.91 -0.76 1.54
CA LEU A 100 -8.19 -1.70 0.68
C LEU A 100 -7.16 -2.48 1.49
N LEU A 101 -6.35 -1.79 2.30
CA LEU A 101 -5.29 -2.45 3.08
C LEU A 101 -5.84 -3.32 4.22
N SER A 102 -6.97 -2.94 4.82
CA SER A 102 -7.65 -3.73 5.86
C SER A 102 -8.55 -4.85 5.34
N SER A 103 -8.97 -4.82 4.07
CA SER A 103 -9.79 -5.88 3.49
C SER A 103 -8.95 -7.13 3.23
N GLY A 104 -8.91 -8.08 4.16
CA GLY A 104 -8.17 -9.34 4.01
C GLY A 104 -7.32 -9.70 5.23
N ALA A 105 -6.99 -8.73 6.09
CA ALA A 105 -6.88 -9.05 7.51
C ALA A 105 -8.24 -9.60 7.91
N GLY A 106 -8.30 -10.77 8.55
CA GLY A 106 -9.55 -11.35 8.99
C GLY A 106 -10.34 -10.33 9.80
N VAL A 107 -11.30 -9.65 9.15
CA VAL A 107 -12.29 -8.82 9.82
C VAL A 107 -13.26 -9.82 10.45
N ALA A 108 -12.85 -10.40 11.58
CA ALA A 108 -13.75 -10.97 12.56
C ALA A 108 -14.65 -9.82 13.07
N GLY A 109 -15.62 -9.40 12.26
CA GLY A 109 -16.42 -8.22 12.56
C GLY A 109 -17.43 -7.80 11.50
N GLN A 110 -17.22 -8.11 10.22
CA GLN A 110 -18.27 -7.87 9.21
C GLN A 110 -19.22 -9.06 9.15
N ARG A 111 -20.10 -9.16 10.16
CA ARG A 111 -21.34 -9.94 10.08
C ARG A 111 -22.12 -9.46 8.85
N ARG A 112 -22.19 -10.30 7.81
CA ARG A 112 -23.19 -10.16 6.75
C ARG A 112 -24.58 -10.17 7.40
N PRO A 113 -25.50 -9.25 7.07
CA PRO A 113 -26.89 -9.42 7.47
C PRO A 113 -27.43 -10.63 6.70
N VAL A 114 -27.72 -11.70 7.45
CA VAL A 114 -28.49 -12.83 6.94
C VAL A 114 -29.87 -12.28 6.59
N ARG A 115 -30.24 -12.31 5.30
CA ARG A 115 -31.63 -12.08 4.91
C ARG A 115 -32.44 -13.28 5.39
N PRO A 116 -33.49 -13.12 6.22
CA PRO A 116 -34.45 -14.18 6.41
C PRO A 116 -35.19 -14.43 5.09
N GLN A 117 -35.45 -15.72 4.80
CA GLN A 117 -36.37 -16.15 3.75
C GLN A 117 -37.80 -15.81 4.14
#